data_AF-A0A1B3NCY8-F1
#
_entry.id   AF-A0A1B3NCY8-F1
#
_cell.length_a   1.000
_cell.length_b   1.000
_cell.length_c   1.000
_cell.angle_alpha   90.00
_cell.angle_beta   90.00
_cell.angle_gamma   90.00
#
_symmetry.space_group_name_H-M   'P 1'
#
loop_
_entity.id
_entity.type
_entity.pdbx_description
1 polymer ?
#
loop_
_entity_poly.entity_id
_entity_poly.type
_entity_poly.pdbx_seq_one_letter_code
_entity_poly.pdbx_strand_id
1 'polypeptide(L)'
;MTPEPEFGAPTKAVIGWLEPGGSRRDTMEHVKDYAAKYFDSPNSAFYAVMPFLGGWLYELQENGPGLSYLPAAAQAMADRRDPAWFRVGQRAFSVTMRDKKPYCVMKPEKESKALFDAEIGRLTPRGKMSRLIRRGTGTLIVGSTLFGAGGTFMVASGIFYVMVTSIYLPEIRRLDVPQLPHRAWTQVDRIPPNLYVEALRFQNNQWTTSIKPIVSRPFAQRPSEPIPGPAPMPSTAPATAPQPMPIVPPPMESPANAAQAPSGPPQAPRPVVVSPNPPVAAQPAPMPAPPRPLSAIQPVSEAGSRK
;
A
#
# COMPACT_ATOMS: atom_id res chain seq x y z
N MET A 1 8.44 49.74 -3.99
CA MET A 1 7.38 48.73 -3.80
C MET A 1 7.67 47.57 -4.73
N THR A 2 8.04 46.42 -4.19
CA THR A 2 8.13 45.17 -4.93
C THR A 2 6.70 44.70 -5.22
N PRO A 3 6.32 44.41 -6.48
CA PRO A 3 5.00 43.90 -6.76
C PRO A 3 4.84 42.55 -6.05
N GLU A 4 3.88 42.46 -5.13
CA GLU A 4 3.57 41.25 -4.39
C GLU A 4 3.45 40.08 -5.38
N PRO A 5 4.08 38.91 -5.13
CA PRO A 5 3.90 37.76 -5.99
C PRO A 5 2.41 37.43 -6.01
N GLU A 6 1.80 37.54 -7.20
CA GLU A 6 0.41 37.20 -7.37
C GLU A 6 0.21 35.74 -6.93
N PHE A 7 -0.70 35.53 -5.99
CA PHE A 7 -0.90 34.22 -5.36
C PHE A 7 -1.23 33.18 -6.43
N GLY A 8 -0.27 32.32 -6.74
CA GLY A 8 -0.42 31.27 -7.75
C GLY A 8 0.20 31.55 -9.13
N ALA A 9 0.96 32.63 -9.35
CA ALA A 9 1.74 32.76 -10.58
C ALA A 9 2.91 31.76 -10.60
N PRO A 10 3.22 31.11 -11.75
CA PRO A 10 4.34 30.17 -11.84
C PRO A 10 5.68 30.89 -11.64
N THR A 11 6.65 30.22 -10.99
CA THR A 11 8.00 30.78 -10.80
C THR A 11 8.82 30.73 -12.08
N LYS A 12 8.63 29.67 -12.87
CA LYS A 12 9.16 29.54 -14.23
C LYS A 12 8.04 29.03 -15.13
N ALA A 13 7.98 29.55 -16.35
CA ALA A 13 7.07 29.04 -17.36
C ALA A 13 7.74 29.07 -18.74
N VAL A 14 7.40 28.09 -19.56
CA VAL A 14 7.84 27.98 -20.94
C VAL A 14 6.63 27.64 -21.79
N ILE A 15 6.39 28.41 -22.84
CA ILE A 15 5.50 28.02 -23.92
C ILE A 15 6.35 27.80 -25.15
N GLY A 16 6.20 26.64 -25.77
CA GLY A 16 6.89 26.27 -26.99
C GLY A 16 5.94 25.64 -27.98
N TRP A 17 6.40 25.52 -29.22
CA TRP A 17 5.64 24.93 -30.31
C TRP A 17 6.53 23.92 -31.04
N LEU A 18 6.01 22.71 -31.23
CA LEU A 18 6.61 21.70 -32.08
C LEU A 18 5.91 21.70 -33.43
N GLU A 19 6.71 21.72 -34.49
CA GLU A 19 6.25 21.75 -35.87
C GLU A 19 5.40 20.51 -36.23
N PRO A 20 4.57 20.60 -37.29
CA PRO A 20 3.78 19.47 -37.78
C PRO A 20 4.66 18.25 -38.10
N GLY A 21 4.19 17.05 -37.76
CA GLY A 21 4.87 15.79 -38.06
C GLY A 21 5.13 14.90 -36.84
N GLY A 22 5.08 15.47 -35.63
CA GLY A 22 5.18 14.73 -34.37
C GLY A 22 3.83 14.25 -33.83
N SER A 23 3.83 13.13 -33.10
CA SER A 23 2.64 12.70 -32.37
C SER A 23 2.46 13.50 -31.07
N ARG A 24 1.23 13.49 -30.54
CA ARG A 24 0.95 14.07 -29.20
C ARG A 24 1.85 13.44 -28.13
N ARG A 25 2.12 12.13 -28.26
CA ARG A 25 2.92 11.37 -27.30
C ARG A 25 4.38 11.85 -27.32
N ASP A 26 4.96 12.00 -28.50
CA ASP A 26 6.35 12.47 -28.64
C ASP A 26 6.50 13.89 -28.09
N THR A 27 5.49 14.73 -28.31
CA THR A 27 5.44 16.07 -27.72
C THR A 27 5.44 15.98 -26.19
N MET A 28 4.62 15.11 -25.61
CA MET A 28 4.57 14.93 -24.16
C MET A 28 5.90 14.39 -23.60
N GLU A 29 6.58 13.50 -24.30
CA GLU A 29 7.90 12.98 -23.92
C GLU A 29 8.96 14.08 -24.01
N HIS A 30 9.01 14.83 -25.11
CA HIS A 30 9.89 16.00 -25.26
C HIS A 30 9.71 17.02 -24.13
N VAL A 31 8.46 17.34 -23.82
CA VAL A 31 8.10 18.27 -22.75
C VAL A 31 8.57 17.77 -21.38
N LYS A 32 8.48 16.46 -21.13
CA LYS A 32 8.96 15.86 -19.88
C LYS A 32 10.48 15.90 -19.78
N ASP A 33 11.18 15.57 -20.86
CA ASP A 33 12.64 15.59 -20.90
C ASP A 33 13.18 17.02 -20.76
N TYR A 34 12.55 17.97 -21.43
CA TYR A 34 12.86 19.39 -21.29
C TYR A 34 12.69 19.85 -19.84
N ALA A 35 11.56 19.51 -19.22
CA ALA A 35 11.27 19.85 -17.84
C ALA A 35 12.27 19.23 -16.86
N ALA A 36 12.67 17.97 -17.08
CA ALA A 36 13.65 17.28 -16.26
C ALA A 36 15.06 17.92 -16.33
N LYS A 37 15.41 18.53 -17.47
CA LYS A 37 16.71 19.14 -17.69
C LYS A 37 16.81 20.59 -17.19
N TYR A 38 15.73 21.36 -17.30
CA TYR A 38 15.78 22.82 -17.12
C TYR A 38 14.98 23.37 -15.92
N PHE A 39 14.11 22.57 -15.28
CA PHE A 39 13.46 22.98 -14.03
C PHE A 39 14.23 22.51 -12.81
N ASP A 40 14.21 23.34 -11.76
CA ASP A 40 14.92 23.05 -10.52
C ASP A 40 14.16 22.00 -9.71
N SER A 41 12.82 22.06 -9.78
CA SER A 41 11.89 21.19 -9.10
C SER A 41 10.89 20.55 -10.08
N PRO A 42 11.29 19.50 -10.81
CA PRO A 42 10.38 18.72 -11.67
C PRO A 42 9.15 18.17 -10.92
N ASN A 43 9.28 18.00 -9.61
CA ASN A 43 8.21 17.53 -8.71
C ASN A 43 7.04 18.51 -8.54
N SER A 44 7.28 19.81 -8.70
CA SER A 44 6.25 20.86 -8.65
C SER A 44 5.92 21.40 -10.04
N ALA A 45 6.39 20.71 -11.09
CA ALA A 45 6.14 21.10 -12.45
C ALA A 45 4.81 20.52 -12.99
N PHE A 46 4.16 21.31 -13.81
CA PHE A 46 2.94 20.99 -14.54
C PHE A 46 3.16 21.20 -16.03
N TYR A 47 2.47 20.42 -16.85
CA TYR A 47 2.53 20.55 -18.30
C TYR A 47 1.14 20.49 -18.93
N ALA A 48 0.97 21.19 -20.04
CA ALA A 48 -0.18 21.09 -20.92
C ALA A 48 0.29 21.05 -22.38
N VAL A 49 -0.48 20.38 -23.22
CA VAL A 49 -0.20 20.22 -24.65
C VAL A 49 -1.53 20.35 -25.39
N MET A 50 -1.57 21.15 -26.45
CA MET A 50 -2.74 21.34 -27.31
C MET A 50 -2.35 21.42 -28.79
N PRO A 51 -3.21 20.99 -29.72
CA PRO A 51 -2.95 21.18 -31.14
C PRO A 51 -3.00 22.66 -31.51
N PHE A 52 -2.07 23.11 -32.35
CA PHE A 52 -2.02 24.50 -32.84
C PHE A 52 -1.26 24.60 -34.18
N LEU A 53 -1.88 25.20 -35.20
CA LEU A 53 -1.32 25.39 -36.55
C LEU A 53 -0.71 24.12 -37.16
N GLY A 54 -1.40 22.98 -37.03
CA GLY A 54 -0.95 21.68 -37.54
C GLY A 54 0.18 21.02 -36.72
N GLY A 55 0.75 21.73 -35.75
CA GLY A 55 1.72 21.22 -34.78
C GLY A 55 1.14 21.13 -33.36
N TRP A 56 2.02 21.11 -32.37
CA TRP A 56 1.65 21.01 -30.96
C TRP A 56 2.24 22.16 -30.15
N LEU A 57 1.35 22.97 -29.57
CA LEU A 57 1.72 23.98 -28.59
C LEU A 57 1.78 23.31 -27.22
N TYR A 58 2.85 23.57 -26.48
CA TYR A 58 3.02 23.06 -25.13
C TYR A 58 3.34 24.18 -24.16
N GLU A 59 2.94 23.97 -22.92
CA GLU A 59 3.23 24.85 -21.80
C GLU A 59 3.75 24.03 -20.65
N LEU A 60 4.80 24.55 -20.02
CA LEU A 60 5.39 24.04 -18.81
C LEU A 60 5.36 25.15 -17.77
N GLN A 61 5.01 24.78 -16.53
CA GLN A 61 5.02 25.68 -15.39
C GLN A 61 5.67 24.99 -14.20
N GLU A 62 6.56 25.70 -13.51
CA GLU A 62 7.14 25.30 -12.23
C GLU A 62 6.48 26.10 -11.11
N ASN A 63 6.06 25.42 -10.04
CA ASN A 63 5.35 26.01 -8.90
C ASN A 63 4.09 26.81 -9.28
N GLY A 64 3.48 26.49 -10.43
CA GLY A 64 2.24 27.10 -10.88
C GLY A 64 1.00 26.51 -10.20
N PRO A 65 -0.19 27.08 -10.46
CA PRO A 65 -1.45 26.69 -9.83
C PRO A 65 -2.06 25.43 -10.49
N GLY A 66 -1.37 24.83 -11.47
CA GLY A 66 -1.89 23.72 -12.28
C GLY A 66 -2.92 24.15 -13.33
N LEU A 67 -3.00 25.45 -13.63
CA LEU A 67 -3.86 26.01 -14.66
C LEU A 67 -3.02 26.48 -15.85
N SER A 68 -3.53 26.24 -17.06
CA SER A 68 -2.84 26.50 -18.32
C SER A 68 -3.28 27.83 -18.93
N TYR A 69 -2.30 28.60 -19.40
CA TYR A 69 -2.52 29.78 -20.22
C TYR A 69 -2.67 29.42 -21.71
N LEU A 70 -2.34 28.19 -22.13
CA LEU A 70 -2.39 27.77 -23.55
C LEU A 70 -3.68 28.14 -24.29
N PRO A 71 -4.90 27.92 -23.77
CA PRO A 71 -6.10 28.26 -24.53
C PRO A 71 -6.24 29.77 -24.78
N ALA A 72 -5.92 30.58 -23.77
CA ALA A 72 -5.96 32.04 -23.89
C ALA A 72 -4.82 32.56 -24.77
N ALA A 73 -3.63 31.96 -24.67
CA ALA A 73 -2.48 32.26 -25.50
C ALA A 73 -2.74 31.92 -26.98
N ALA A 74 -3.29 30.73 -27.26
CA ALA A 74 -3.67 30.31 -28.60
C ALA A 74 -4.73 31.23 -29.21
N GLN A 75 -5.73 31.64 -28.43
CA GLN A 75 -6.74 32.61 -28.85
C GLN A 75 -6.09 33.97 -29.15
N ALA A 76 -5.26 34.50 -28.25
CA ALA A 76 -4.57 35.77 -28.46
C ALA A 76 -3.66 35.74 -29.71
N MET A 77 -2.98 34.62 -29.96
CA MET A 77 -2.18 34.42 -31.17
C MET A 77 -3.04 34.36 -32.44
N ALA A 78 -4.18 33.68 -32.40
CA ALA A 78 -5.12 33.61 -33.53
C ALA A 78 -5.70 34.99 -33.86
N ASP A 79 -6.08 35.75 -32.83
CA ASP A 79 -6.63 37.11 -32.94
C ASP A 79 -5.54 38.16 -33.23
N ARG A 80 -4.26 37.76 -33.25
CA ARG A 80 -3.08 38.64 -33.38
C ARG A 80 -3.07 39.78 -32.35
N ARG A 81 -3.53 39.48 -31.13
CA ARG A 81 -3.53 40.42 -30.01
C ARG A 81 -2.11 40.66 -29.50
N ASP A 82 -1.68 41.92 -29.50
CA ASP A 82 -0.40 42.38 -28.96
C ASP A 82 -0.64 43.68 -28.17
N PRO A 83 -0.32 43.77 -26.86
CA PRO A 83 0.34 42.75 -26.06
C PRO A 83 -0.58 41.60 -25.63
N ALA A 84 -0.02 40.40 -25.53
CA ALA A 84 -0.61 39.25 -24.87
C ALA A 84 0.43 38.62 -23.93
N TRP A 85 0.17 38.66 -22.63
CA TRP A 85 1.16 38.27 -21.62
C TRP A 85 0.54 37.69 -20.35
N PHE A 86 1.32 36.93 -19.59
CA PHE A 86 0.98 36.53 -18.22
C PHE A 86 2.20 36.64 -17.31
N ARG A 87 1.97 36.64 -15.99
CA ARG A 87 3.04 36.81 -15.01
C ARG A 87 3.79 35.50 -14.75
N VAL A 88 5.11 35.58 -14.73
CA VAL A 88 6.00 34.48 -14.35
C VAL A 88 7.03 35.03 -13.36
N GLY A 89 6.88 34.68 -12.09
CA GLY A 89 7.62 35.29 -10.99
C GLY A 89 7.48 36.82 -11.00
N GLN A 90 8.59 37.51 -11.26
CA GLN A 90 8.65 38.99 -11.29
C GLN A 90 8.66 39.58 -12.70
N ARG A 91 8.49 38.76 -13.74
CA ARG A 91 8.57 39.19 -15.15
C ARG A 91 7.32 38.81 -15.92
N ALA A 92 7.07 39.52 -17.01
CA ALA A 92 5.98 39.23 -17.93
C ALA A 92 6.47 38.26 -19.00
N PHE A 93 5.73 37.17 -19.20
CA PHE A 93 5.95 36.25 -20.31
C PHE A 93 4.99 36.59 -21.44
N SER A 94 5.55 37.03 -22.56
CA SER A 94 4.78 37.50 -23.72
C SER A 94 4.61 36.39 -24.73
N VAL A 95 3.44 36.33 -25.34
CA VAL A 95 3.09 35.39 -26.41
C VAL A 95 2.58 36.19 -27.59
N THR A 96 3.21 36.05 -28.75
CA THR A 96 2.81 36.71 -29.99
C THR A 96 2.98 35.78 -31.19
N MET A 97 2.48 36.18 -32.36
CA MET A 97 2.75 35.51 -33.63
C MET A 97 3.83 36.27 -34.39
N ARG A 98 4.88 35.57 -34.84
CA ARG A 98 5.95 36.12 -35.69
C ARG A 98 6.19 35.18 -36.85
N ASP A 99 6.18 35.69 -38.08
CA ASP A 99 6.40 34.90 -39.30
C ASP A 99 5.49 33.66 -39.40
N LYS A 100 4.22 33.82 -38.98
CA LYS A 100 3.20 32.75 -38.88
C LYS A 100 3.54 31.61 -37.89
N LYS A 101 4.52 31.80 -37.00
CA LYS A 101 4.88 30.87 -35.93
C LYS A 101 4.64 31.50 -34.55
N PRO A 102 4.30 30.70 -33.53
CA PRO A 102 4.29 31.16 -32.14
C PRO A 102 5.66 31.68 -31.74
N TYR A 103 5.69 32.88 -31.16
CA TYR A 103 6.88 33.48 -30.58
C TYR A 103 6.59 33.83 -29.13
N CYS A 104 7.30 33.16 -28.23
CA CYS A 104 7.12 33.28 -26.79
C CYS A 104 8.43 33.77 -26.17
N VAL A 105 8.39 34.85 -25.40
CA VAL A 105 9.60 35.44 -24.82
C VAL A 105 9.32 36.06 -23.45
N MET A 106 10.27 35.87 -22.54
CA MET A 106 10.29 36.57 -21.27
C MET A 106 10.72 38.03 -21.48
N LYS A 107 9.84 38.97 -21.16
CA LYS A 107 10.12 40.40 -21.33
C LYS A 107 11.14 40.89 -20.30
N PRO A 108 12.01 41.85 -20.62
CA PRO A 108 12.91 42.48 -19.65
C PRO A 108 12.14 43.07 -18.46
N GLU A 109 12.78 43.26 -17.32
CA GLU A 109 12.12 43.74 -16.10
C GLU A 109 11.46 45.12 -16.28
N LYS A 110 12.10 46.03 -17.01
CA LYS A 110 11.56 47.37 -17.30
C LYS A 110 10.26 47.30 -18.10
N GLU A 111 10.24 46.49 -19.16
CA GLU A 111 9.03 46.27 -19.97
C GLU A 111 7.95 45.51 -19.20
N SER A 112 8.36 44.55 -18.37
CA SER A 112 7.43 43.77 -17.53
C SER A 112 6.67 44.68 -16.56
N LYS A 113 7.34 45.63 -15.91
CA LYS A 113 6.71 46.61 -15.02
C LYS A 113 5.69 47.47 -15.77
N ALA A 114 6.05 47.99 -16.94
CA ALA A 114 5.13 48.78 -17.76
C ALA A 114 3.87 47.97 -18.16
N LEU A 115 4.02 46.68 -18.46
CA LEU A 115 2.87 45.79 -18.74
C LEU A 115 2.02 45.52 -17.49
N PHE A 116 2.65 45.36 -16.32
CA PHE A 116 1.94 45.17 -15.06
C PHE A 116 1.13 46.41 -14.68
N ASP A 117 1.72 47.60 -14.81
CA ASP A 117 1.06 48.86 -14.49
C ASP A 117 -0.08 49.17 -15.47
N ALA A 118 0.06 48.79 -16.74
CA ALA A 118 -0.97 48.99 -17.75
C ALA A 118 -2.14 48.00 -17.64
N GLU A 119 -1.91 46.78 -17.14
CA GLU A 119 -2.84 45.64 -17.13
C GLU A 119 -3.46 45.24 -18.49
N ILE A 120 -3.13 45.94 -19.57
CA ILE A 120 -3.61 45.67 -20.93
C ILE A 120 -2.94 44.39 -21.46
N GLY A 121 -3.72 43.52 -22.08
CA GLY A 121 -3.16 42.33 -22.74
C GLY A 121 -2.94 41.13 -21.83
N ARG A 122 -3.30 41.25 -20.55
CA ARG A 122 -3.12 40.18 -19.58
C ARG A 122 -3.97 38.96 -19.93
N LEU A 123 -3.34 37.79 -19.96
CA LEU A 123 -3.96 36.49 -20.21
C LEU A 123 -4.45 35.88 -18.90
N THR A 124 -5.67 35.37 -18.92
CA THR A 124 -6.25 34.61 -17.80
C THR A 124 -6.03 33.11 -18.01
N PRO A 125 -5.59 32.35 -16.99
CA PRO A 125 -5.46 30.92 -17.12
C PRO A 125 -6.85 30.27 -17.25
N ARG A 126 -7.04 29.42 -18.26
CA ARG A 126 -8.35 28.78 -18.57
C ARG A 126 -8.26 27.27 -18.70
N GLY A 127 -7.10 26.73 -19.05
CA GLY A 127 -6.91 25.30 -19.23
C GLY A 127 -6.53 24.58 -17.94
N LYS A 128 -6.60 23.24 -17.95
CA LYS A 128 -6.06 22.40 -16.87
C LYS A 128 -4.73 21.82 -17.30
N MET A 129 -3.75 21.80 -16.40
CA MET A 129 -2.46 21.15 -16.61
C MET A 129 -2.41 19.78 -15.94
N SER A 130 -1.56 18.91 -16.47
CA SER A 130 -1.20 17.65 -15.83
C SER A 130 0.06 17.81 -15.00
N ARG A 131 0.14 17.18 -13.82
CA ARG A 131 1.39 17.09 -13.07
C ARG A 131 2.44 16.31 -13.87
N LEU A 132 3.66 16.83 -13.90
CA LEU A 132 4.79 16.17 -14.55
C LEU A 132 5.10 14.84 -13.87
N ILE A 133 5.26 14.85 -12.55
CA ILE A 133 5.49 13.68 -11.71
C ILE A 133 4.23 13.44 -10.86
N ARG A 134 3.53 12.32 -11.09
CA ARG A 134 2.40 11.88 -10.26
C ARG A 134 2.93 11.29 -8.95
N ARG A 135 3.12 12.12 -7.93
CA ARG A 135 3.51 11.65 -6.59
C ARG A 135 2.43 10.74 -6.00
N GLY A 136 2.87 9.66 -5.36
CA GLY A 136 2.03 8.85 -4.48
C GLY A 136 1.10 7.85 -5.16
N THR A 137 0.86 7.90 -6.47
CA THR A 137 -0.04 6.93 -7.13
C THR A 137 0.48 5.50 -7.01
N GLY A 138 1.79 5.27 -7.19
CA GLY A 138 2.39 3.94 -7.03
C GLY A 138 2.28 3.42 -5.60
N THR A 139 2.68 4.23 -4.61
CA THR A 139 2.59 3.88 -3.19
C THR A 139 1.14 3.66 -2.74
N LEU A 140 0.20 4.46 -3.25
CA LEU A 140 -1.22 4.34 -2.94
C LEU A 140 -1.80 3.06 -3.54
N ILE A 141 -1.45 2.70 -4.79
CA ILE A 141 -1.86 1.43 -5.39
C ILE A 141 -1.31 0.25 -4.57
N VAL A 142 -0.02 0.25 -4.26
CA VAL A 142 0.59 -0.81 -3.45
C VAL A 142 -0.06 -0.89 -2.07
N GLY A 143 -0.20 0.25 -1.38
CA GLY A 143 -0.86 0.32 -0.08
C GLY A 143 -2.31 -0.14 -0.10
N SER A 144 -3.07 0.21 -1.14
CA SER A 144 -4.47 -0.20 -1.31
C SER A 144 -4.59 -1.71 -1.54
N THR A 145 -3.68 -2.29 -2.32
CA THR A 145 -3.64 -3.74 -2.56
C THR A 145 -3.29 -4.52 -1.28
N LEU A 146 -2.27 -4.08 -0.53
CA LEU A 146 -1.94 -4.72 0.75
C LEU A 146 -3.08 -4.58 1.77
N PHE A 147 -3.69 -3.39 1.85
CA PHE A 147 -4.83 -3.17 2.75
C PHE A 147 -6.03 -4.05 2.37
N GLY A 148 -6.35 -4.14 1.08
CA GLY A 148 -7.40 -5.01 0.57
C GLY A 148 -7.16 -6.49 0.89
N ALA A 149 -5.93 -6.98 0.70
CA ALA A 149 -5.54 -8.35 1.03
C ALA A 149 -5.60 -8.63 2.54
N GLY A 150 -5.19 -7.67 3.38
CA GLY A 150 -5.30 -7.78 4.84
C GLY A 150 -6.76 -7.79 5.30
N GLY A 151 -7.61 -6.96 4.69
CA GLY A 151 -9.04 -6.90 4.98
C GLY A 151 -9.76 -8.21 4.65
N THR A 152 -9.51 -8.80 3.47
CA THR A 152 -10.08 -10.10 3.10
C THR A 152 -9.59 -11.22 4.02
N PHE A 153 -8.31 -11.21 4.42
CA PHE A 153 -7.79 -12.18 5.39
C PHE A 153 -8.48 -12.07 6.75
N MET A 154 -8.70 -10.84 7.25
CA MET A 154 -9.43 -10.62 8.51
C MET A 154 -10.88 -11.13 8.44
N VAL A 155 -11.59 -10.84 7.35
CA VAL A 155 -12.98 -11.32 7.16
C VAL A 155 -13.01 -12.84 7.08
N ALA A 156 -12.11 -13.46 6.33
CA ALA A 156 -12.02 -14.92 6.23
C ALA A 156 -11.70 -15.57 7.59
N SER A 157 -10.79 -14.99 8.37
CA SER A 157 -10.46 -15.45 9.72
C SER A 157 -11.66 -15.34 10.67
N GLY A 158 -12.43 -14.24 10.61
CA GLY A 158 -13.66 -14.07 11.38
C GLY A 158 -14.72 -15.12 11.03
N ILE A 159 -14.94 -15.37 9.73
CA ILE A 159 -15.86 -16.43 9.27
C ILE A 159 -15.39 -17.80 9.76
N PHE A 160 -14.09 -18.09 9.63
CA PHE A 160 -13.51 -19.34 10.12
C PHE A 160 -13.69 -19.51 11.63
N TYR A 161 -13.46 -18.47 12.42
CA TYR A 161 -13.67 -18.48 13.87
C TYR A 161 -15.13 -18.78 14.24
N VAL A 162 -16.09 -18.13 13.59
CA VAL A 162 -17.52 -18.37 13.80
C VAL A 162 -17.91 -19.80 13.41
N MET A 163 -17.37 -20.33 12.30
CA MET A 163 -17.60 -21.72 11.90
C MET A 163 -17.06 -22.71 12.93
N VAL A 164 -15.81 -22.54 13.35
CA VAL A 164 -15.17 -23.44 14.31
C VAL A 164 -15.90 -23.41 15.64
N THR A 165 -16.22 -22.21 16.16
CA THR A 165 -16.97 -22.10 17.42
C THR A 165 -18.36 -22.72 17.30
N SER A 166 -19.09 -22.51 16.21
CA SER A 166 -20.43 -23.08 16.04
C SER A 166 -20.45 -24.61 15.92
N ILE A 167 -19.41 -25.21 15.36
CA ILE A 167 -19.35 -26.67 15.12
C ILE A 167 -18.69 -27.42 16.30
N TYR A 168 -17.70 -26.82 16.95
CA TYR A 168 -16.84 -27.50 17.93
C TYR A 168 -17.01 -27.01 19.36
N LEU A 169 -18.09 -26.28 19.70
CA LEU A 169 -18.43 -26.06 21.10
C LEU A 169 -18.58 -27.45 21.75
N PRO A 170 -17.69 -27.85 22.69
CA PRO A 170 -17.93 -29.04 23.45
C PRO A 170 -19.25 -28.80 24.16
N GLU A 171 -20.23 -29.68 23.92
CA GLU A 171 -21.49 -29.62 24.63
C GLU A 171 -21.13 -29.66 26.11
N ILE A 172 -21.19 -28.51 26.79
CA ILE A 172 -21.03 -28.41 28.23
C ILE A 172 -22.27 -29.11 28.74
N ARG A 173 -22.18 -30.44 28.86
CA ARG A 173 -23.26 -31.33 29.28
C ARG A 173 -23.71 -30.77 30.61
N ARG A 174 -24.84 -30.05 30.60
CA ARG A 174 -25.34 -29.37 31.79
C ARG A 174 -25.50 -30.46 32.83
N LEU A 175 -24.67 -30.39 33.88
CA LEU A 175 -24.67 -31.38 34.93
C LEU A 175 -26.04 -31.29 35.58
N ASP A 176 -26.89 -32.27 35.30
CA ASP A 176 -28.23 -32.30 35.86
C ASP A 176 -28.09 -32.62 37.34
N VAL A 177 -28.29 -31.60 38.18
CA VAL A 177 -28.10 -31.67 39.64
C VAL A 177 -28.77 -32.88 40.31
N PRO A 178 -29.96 -33.38 39.88
CA PRO A 178 -30.59 -34.59 40.43
C PRO A 178 -29.83 -35.88 40.12
N GLN A 179 -28.99 -35.91 39.07
CA GLN A 179 -28.20 -37.08 38.69
C GLN A 179 -26.94 -37.23 39.55
N LEU A 180 -26.63 -36.24 40.41
CA LEU A 180 -25.46 -36.29 41.27
C LEU A 180 -25.59 -37.36 42.37
N PRO A 181 -24.56 -38.18 42.61
CA PRO A 181 -24.60 -39.25 43.60
C PRO A 181 -25.00 -38.80 45.01
N HIS A 182 -24.55 -37.62 45.44
CA HIS A 182 -24.84 -37.11 46.78
C HIS A 182 -26.32 -36.71 46.97
N ARG A 183 -27.06 -36.40 45.90
CA ARG A 183 -28.51 -36.12 46.00
C ARG A 183 -29.29 -37.39 46.29
N ALA A 184 -28.82 -38.53 45.76
CA ALA A 184 -29.42 -39.84 45.99
C ALA A 184 -29.28 -40.32 47.45
N TRP A 185 -28.36 -39.75 48.25
CA TRP A 185 -28.24 -40.06 49.68
C TRP A 185 -29.52 -39.74 50.46
N THR A 186 -30.26 -38.72 50.04
CA THR A 186 -31.56 -38.38 50.68
C THR A 186 -32.61 -39.49 50.53
N GLN A 187 -32.48 -40.36 49.52
CA GLN A 187 -33.35 -41.54 49.36
C GLN A 187 -32.97 -42.66 50.35
N VAL A 188 -31.70 -42.72 50.76
CA VAL A 188 -31.20 -43.70 51.73
C VAL A 188 -31.61 -43.32 53.15
N ASP A 189 -31.59 -42.02 53.47
CA ASP A 189 -31.89 -41.50 54.80
C ASP A 189 -33.36 -41.71 55.23
N ARG A 190 -34.28 -41.88 54.27
CA ARG A 190 -35.72 -42.05 54.51
C ARG A 190 -36.16 -43.50 54.75
N ILE A 191 -35.22 -44.42 54.90
CA ILE A 191 -35.54 -45.86 54.97
C ILE A 191 -35.89 -46.27 56.41
N PRO A 192 -37.00 -47.01 56.61
CA PRO A 192 -37.40 -47.51 57.93
C PRO A 192 -36.30 -48.32 58.64
N PRO A 193 -36.22 -48.25 59.97
CA PRO A 193 -35.14 -48.87 60.74
C PRO A 193 -35.12 -50.42 60.71
N ASN A 194 -36.15 -51.06 60.16
CA ASN A 194 -36.22 -52.51 59.96
C ASN A 194 -35.70 -52.98 58.59
N LEU A 195 -35.21 -52.06 57.76
CA LEU A 195 -34.69 -52.32 56.42
C LEU A 195 -33.26 -51.77 56.28
N TYR A 196 -32.44 -52.40 55.45
CA TYR A 196 -31.12 -51.86 55.07
C TYR A 196 -31.00 -51.74 53.54
N VAL A 197 -30.19 -50.78 53.08
CA VAL A 197 -29.87 -50.61 51.65
C VAL A 197 -28.75 -51.55 51.27
N GLU A 198 -29.02 -52.41 50.30
CA GLU A 198 -28.00 -53.30 49.74
C GLU A 198 -27.17 -52.60 48.66
N ALA A 199 -27.83 -51.86 47.76
CA ALA A 199 -27.16 -51.19 46.66
C ALA A 199 -27.95 -49.97 46.18
N LEU A 200 -27.21 -48.93 45.80
CA LEU A 200 -27.72 -47.76 45.09
C LEU A 200 -27.22 -47.86 43.63
N ARG A 201 -28.13 -48.00 42.66
CA ARG A 201 -27.79 -48.19 41.24
C ARG A 201 -28.33 -47.03 40.42
N PHE A 202 -27.48 -46.45 39.56
CA PHE A 202 -27.92 -45.47 38.57
C PHE A 202 -28.33 -46.20 37.29
N GLN A 203 -29.63 -46.23 36.99
CA GLN A 203 -30.19 -46.90 35.82
C GLN A 203 -31.25 -45.99 35.17
N ASN A 204 -31.30 -45.96 33.83
CA ASN A 204 -32.27 -45.16 33.08
C ASN A 204 -32.33 -43.68 33.50
N ASN A 205 -31.15 -43.10 33.75
CA ASN A 205 -31.01 -41.71 34.18
C ASN A 205 -31.65 -41.38 35.55
N GLN A 206 -31.87 -42.39 36.38
CA GLN A 206 -32.43 -42.27 37.72
C GLN A 206 -31.67 -43.14 38.73
N TRP A 207 -31.62 -42.67 39.98
CA TRP A 207 -31.07 -43.45 41.10
C TRP A 207 -32.15 -44.39 41.65
N THR A 208 -31.79 -45.68 41.79
CA THR A 208 -32.66 -46.75 42.28
C THR A 208 -32.01 -47.42 43.48
N THR A 209 -32.80 -47.70 44.53
CA THR A 209 -32.34 -48.35 45.76
C THR A 209 -32.84 -49.79 45.82
N SER A 210 -31.94 -50.74 46.09
CA SER A 210 -32.27 -52.12 46.47
C SER A 210 -32.34 -52.21 47.99
N ILE A 211 -33.52 -52.51 48.54
CA ILE A 211 -33.78 -52.53 49.99
C ILE A 211 -34.10 -53.96 50.42
N LYS A 212 -33.48 -54.41 51.52
CA LYS A 212 -33.69 -55.75 52.11
C LYS A 212 -34.08 -55.67 53.59
N PRO A 213 -34.90 -56.60 54.11
CA PRO A 213 -35.25 -56.63 55.51
C PRO A 213 -34.07 -57.05 56.39
N ILE A 214 -33.93 -56.39 57.53
CA ILE A 214 -32.99 -56.81 58.57
C ILE A 214 -33.62 -58.05 59.22
N VAL A 215 -33.18 -59.23 58.80
CA VAL A 215 -33.50 -60.47 59.50
C VAL A 215 -32.73 -60.43 60.81
N SER A 216 -33.41 -60.07 61.90
CA SER A 216 -32.88 -60.19 63.25
C SER A 216 -32.53 -61.65 63.51
N ARG A 217 -31.27 -62.05 63.26
CA ARG A 217 -30.77 -63.30 63.83
C ARG A 217 -30.86 -63.12 65.35
N PRO A 218 -31.56 -63.99 66.09
CA PRO A 218 -31.40 -64.00 67.53
C PRO A 218 -29.90 -64.17 67.80
N PHE A 219 -29.37 -63.34 68.69
CA PHE A 219 -28.01 -63.48 69.21
C PHE A 219 -27.91 -64.89 69.80
N ALA A 220 -27.44 -65.85 69.01
CA ALA A 220 -27.02 -67.14 69.52
C ALA A 220 -25.83 -66.83 70.44
N GLN A 221 -26.04 -67.07 71.73
CA GLN A 221 -25.00 -67.05 72.74
C GLN A 221 -23.77 -67.77 72.18
N ARG A 222 -22.67 -67.03 72.04
CA ARG A 222 -21.38 -67.60 71.65
C ARG A 222 -21.02 -68.65 72.70
N PRO A 223 -20.83 -69.92 72.34
CA PRO A 223 -20.25 -70.89 73.26
C PRO A 223 -18.88 -70.37 73.68
N SER A 224 -18.59 -70.39 74.98
CA SER A 224 -17.27 -70.10 75.53
C SER A 224 -16.23 -71.03 74.91
N GLU A 225 -15.46 -70.48 73.97
CA GLU A 225 -14.33 -71.16 73.35
C GLU A 225 -13.21 -71.31 74.39
N PRO A 226 -12.57 -72.49 74.50
CA PRO A 226 -11.48 -72.70 75.43
C PRO A 226 -10.28 -71.83 75.03
N ILE A 227 -9.73 -71.09 76.00
CA ILE A 227 -8.51 -70.30 75.88
C ILE A 227 -7.37 -71.20 75.38
N PRO A 228 -6.81 -70.98 74.18
CA PRO A 228 -5.55 -71.59 73.79
C PRO A 228 -4.41 -70.86 74.55
N GLY A 229 -3.51 -71.64 75.13
CA GLY A 229 -2.32 -71.15 75.83
C GLY A 229 -1.38 -70.29 74.95
N PRO A 230 -0.42 -69.60 75.56
CA PRO A 230 0.35 -68.54 74.93
C PRO A 230 1.26 -69.10 73.83
N ALA A 231 0.90 -68.84 72.58
CA ALA A 231 1.80 -69.02 71.45
C ALA A 231 2.74 -67.80 71.31
N PRO A 232 4.02 -68.02 70.96
CA PRO A 232 5.09 -67.04 71.09
C PRO A 232 4.98 -65.90 70.08
N MET A 233 5.39 -64.70 70.51
CA MET A 233 5.50 -63.51 69.67
C MET A 233 6.43 -63.74 68.47
N PRO A 234 5.98 -63.53 67.22
CA PRO A 234 6.87 -63.21 66.12
C PRO A 234 7.11 -61.70 66.10
N SER A 235 8.30 -61.36 66.62
CA SER A 235 9.20 -60.28 66.21
C SER A 235 8.65 -59.23 65.23
N THR A 236 8.56 -58.00 65.73
CA THR A 236 8.66 -56.75 64.99
C THR A 236 9.75 -56.82 63.92
N ALA A 237 9.36 -56.71 62.65
CA ALA A 237 10.26 -56.32 61.56
C ALA A 237 9.73 -55.03 60.92
N PRO A 238 10.61 -54.13 60.47
CA PRO A 238 10.37 -52.70 60.49
C PRO A 238 9.51 -52.21 59.33
N ALA A 239 8.71 -51.18 59.61
CA ALA A 239 8.07 -50.34 58.61
C ALA A 239 9.11 -49.84 57.59
N THR A 240 8.98 -50.29 56.35
CA THR A 240 9.67 -49.67 55.22
C THR A 240 9.01 -48.32 54.99
N ALA A 241 9.78 -47.25 55.23
CA ALA A 241 9.37 -45.88 54.98
C ALA A 241 9.01 -45.68 53.49
N PRO A 242 8.00 -44.83 53.17
CA PRO A 242 7.75 -44.43 51.79
C PRO A 242 8.95 -43.62 51.28
N GLN A 243 9.56 -44.08 50.19
CA GLN A 243 10.56 -43.29 49.51
C GLN A 243 9.91 -42.02 48.89
N PRO A 244 10.50 -40.83 49.05
CA PRO A 244 10.03 -39.65 48.35
C PRO A 244 10.31 -39.81 46.86
N MET A 245 9.28 -39.57 46.03
CA MET A 245 9.47 -39.48 44.58
C MET A 245 10.49 -38.36 44.26
N PRO A 246 11.38 -38.56 43.27
CA PRO A 246 12.15 -37.46 42.73
C PRO A 246 11.20 -36.49 42.02
N ILE A 247 11.08 -35.28 42.57
CA ILE A 247 10.52 -34.13 41.85
C ILE A 247 11.47 -33.85 40.70
N VAL A 248 11.05 -34.23 39.48
CA VAL A 248 11.68 -33.76 38.25
C VAL A 248 11.06 -32.39 37.94
N PRO A 249 11.78 -31.27 38.06
CA PRO A 249 11.29 -30.00 37.53
C PRO A 249 11.25 -30.09 35.99
N PRO A 250 10.24 -29.52 35.32
CA PRO A 250 10.25 -29.40 33.88
C PRO A 250 11.45 -28.55 33.45
N PRO A 251 12.28 -28.97 32.48
CA PRO A 251 13.19 -28.05 31.84
C PRO A 251 12.38 -26.98 31.12
N MET A 252 12.57 -25.73 31.54
CA MET A 252 12.11 -24.54 30.83
C MET A 252 12.55 -24.61 29.37
N GLU A 253 11.60 -24.72 28.45
CA GLU A 253 11.81 -24.27 27.08
C GLU A 253 11.91 -22.74 27.12
N SER A 254 13.15 -22.26 27.24
CA SER A 254 13.50 -20.90 26.91
C SER A 254 13.51 -20.82 25.37
N PRO A 255 12.63 -20.01 24.73
CA PRO A 255 12.72 -19.81 23.30
C PRO A 255 14.07 -19.14 23.01
N ALA A 256 14.90 -19.85 22.24
CA ALA A 256 16.11 -19.33 21.66
C ALA A 256 15.75 -18.09 20.83
N ASN A 257 15.99 -16.94 21.46
CA ASN A 257 16.73 -15.82 20.94
C ASN A 257 16.67 -15.67 19.41
N ALA A 258 15.80 -14.75 19.01
CA ALA A 258 16.02 -13.76 17.96
C ALA A 258 17.12 -14.12 16.94
N ALA A 259 16.66 -14.44 15.74
CA ALA A 259 17.43 -14.19 14.53
C ALA A 259 18.06 -12.80 14.63
N GLN A 260 19.39 -12.77 14.71
CA GLN A 260 20.18 -11.56 14.50
C GLN A 260 19.83 -11.03 13.11
N ALA A 261 19.02 -9.98 13.08
CA ALA A 261 19.00 -9.09 11.95
C ALA A 261 20.37 -8.39 11.90
N PRO A 262 21.13 -8.46 10.80
CA PRO A 262 22.24 -7.57 10.61
C PRO A 262 21.66 -6.16 10.40
N SER A 263 21.66 -5.35 11.45
CA SER A 263 21.53 -3.90 11.37
C SER A 263 22.82 -3.32 10.77
N GLY A 264 22.97 -3.49 9.45
CA GLY A 264 23.84 -2.65 8.64
C GLY A 264 23.00 -1.51 8.06
N PRO A 265 23.46 -0.24 8.08
CA PRO A 265 22.83 0.80 7.29
C PRO A 265 22.85 0.39 5.81
N PRO A 266 21.83 0.77 5.01
CA PRO A 266 21.81 0.47 3.59
C PRO A 266 23.09 1.02 2.95
N GLN A 267 23.99 0.12 2.52
CA GLN A 267 25.09 0.51 1.64
C GLN A 267 24.46 1.07 0.37
N ALA A 268 24.74 2.34 0.11
CA ALA A 268 24.47 2.95 -1.19
C ALA A 268 25.02 2.03 -2.28
N PRO A 269 24.31 1.86 -3.42
CA PRO A 269 24.84 1.14 -4.55
C PRO A 269 26.19 1.76 -4.92
N ARG A 270 27.27 0.97 -4.83
CA ARG A 270 28.57 1.37 -5.33
C ARG A 270 28.38 1.78 -6.80
N PRO A 271 28.88 2.95 -7.23
CA PRO A 271 28.91 3.26 -8.64
C PRO A 271 29.70 2.15 -9.33
N VAL A 272 29.06 1.49 -10.30
CA VAL A 272 29.79 0.75 -11.32
C VAL A 272 30.66 1.80 -12.00
N VAL A 273 31.94 1.80 -11.67
CA VAL A 273 32.95 2.51 -12.46
C VAL A 273 33.00 1.75 -13.78
N VAL A 274 32.15 2.17 -14.71
CA VAL A 274 32.34 1.86 -16.12
C VAL A 274 33.64 2.56 -16.49
N SER A 275 34.70 1.76 -16.56
CA SER A 275 35.98 2.20 -17.09
C SER A 275 35.70 2.82 -18.47
N PRO A 276 36.08 4.09 -18.72
CA PRO A 276 35.89 4.68 -20.03
C PRO A 276 36.67 3.84 -21.04
N ASN A 277 35.97 3.34 -22.05
CA ASN A 277 36.60 2.82 -23.25
C ASN A 277 37.57 3.89 -23.78
N PRO A 278 38.80 3.53 -24.16
CA PRO A 278 39.70 4.47 -24.83
C PRO A 278 39.01 5.03 -26.09
N PRO A 279 39.26 6.29 -26.45
CA PRO A 279 38.69 6.88 -27.64
C PRO A 279 39.10 6.06 -28.86
N VAL A 280 38.10 5.47 -29.53
CA VAL A 280 38.27 4.94 -30.88
C VAL A 280 38.68 6.14 -31.73
N ALA A 281 39.89 6.07 -32.30
CA ALA A 281 40.42 7.06 -33.21
C ALA A 281 39.37 7.33 -34.30
N ALA A 282 38.94 8.60 -34.40
CA ALA A 282 38.03 9.04 -35.43
C ALA A 282 38.64 8.71 -36.80
N GLN A 283 37.96 7.84 -37.55
CA GLN A 283 38.22 7.69 -38.97
C GLN A 283 38.04 9.06 -39.64
N PRO A 284 39.02 9.54 -40.43
CA PRO A 284 38.89 10.80 -41.14
C PRO A 284 37.67 10.74 -42.07
N ALA A 285 36.85 11.79 -42.03
CA ALA A 285 35.66 11.91 -42.85
C ALA A 285 36.03 11.77 -44.35
N PRO A 286 35.25 11.01 -45.15
CA PRO A 286 35.45 10.98 -46.59
C PRO A 286 35.28 12.38 -47.17
N MET A 287 36.24 12.78 -48.02
CA MET A 287 36.23 14.07 -48.70
C MET A 287 34.88 14.31 -49.41
N PRO A 288 34.33 15.53 -49.36
CA PRO A 288 33.14 15.88 -50.12
C PRO A 288 33.42 15.72 -51.61
N ALA A 289 32.52 15.02 -52.30
CA ALA A 289 32.58 14.84 -53.74
C ALA A 289 32.53 16.20 -54.45
N PRO A 290 33.28 16.38 -55.56
CA PRO A 290 33.30 17.63 -56.30
C PRO A 290 31.90 17.97 -56.85
N PRO A 291 31.55 19.27 -56.94
CA PRO A 291 30.25 19.70 -57.43
C PRO A 291 30.02 19.24 -58.86
N ARG A 292 28.86 18.61 -59.10
CA ARG A 292 28.42 18.21 -60.44
C ARG A 292 28.29 19.45 -61.34
N PRO A 293 28.80 19.41 -62.58
CA PRO A 293 28.60 20.50 -63.52
C PRO A 293 27.12 20.67 -63.83
N LEU A 294 26.66 21.93 -63.78
CA LEU A 294 25.33 22.36 -64.18
C LEU A 294 25.06 21.95 -65.63
N SER A 295 24.21 20.93 -65.81
CA SER A 295 23.67 20.60 -67.11
C SER A 295 22.79 21.76 -67.60
N ALA A 296 23.11 22.23 -68.80
CA ALA A 296 22.45 23.33 -69.49
C ALA A 296 20.94 23.10 -69.61
N ILE A 297 20.19 24.15 -69.26
CA ILE A 297 18.76 24.30 -69.47
C ILE A 297 18.50 24.27 -70.98
N GLN A 298 17.78 23.25 -71.47
CA GLN A 298 17.22 23.27 -72.82
C GLN A 298 16.03 24.25 -72.88
N PRO A 299 15.94 25.10 -73.93
CA PRO A 299 14.78 25.96 -74.12
C PRO A 299 13.56 25.12 -74.55
N VAL A 300 12.44 25.41 -73.90
CA VAL A 300 11.12 24.84 -74.19
C VAL A 300 10.65 25.36 -75.55
N SER A 301 10.49 24.43 -76.49
CA SER A 301 9.88 24.67 -77.80
C SER A 301 8.41 25.05 -77.65
N GLU A 302 8.09 26.24 -78.14
CA GLU A 302 6.77 26.82 -78.30
C GLU A 302 6.02 26.06 -79.40
N ALA A 303 5.05 25.22 -79.01
CA ALA A 303 4.12 24.57 -79.94
C ALA A 303 2.74 25.20 -79.76
N GLY A 304 2.34 25.98 -80.75
CA GLY A 304 1.06 26.67 -80.79
C GLY A 304 -0.14 25.73 -80.90
N SER A 305 -1.29 26.26 -80.55
CA SER A 305 -2.57 25.75 -81.02
C SER A 305 -3.52 26.93 -81.27
N ARG A 306 -3.78 27.16 -82.55
CA ARG A 306 -4.93 27.93 -83.05
C ARG A 306 -6.06 26.94 -83.31
N LYS A 307 -7.19 27.14 -82.62
CA LYS A 307 -8.59 27.11 -83.06
C LYS A 307 -9.47 26.54 -81.97
#